data_AF-A0AB38G996-F1
#
_entry.id   AF-A0AB38G996-F1
#
_cell.length_a   1.000
_cell.length_b   1.000
_cell.length_c   1.000
_cell.angle_alpha   90.00
_cell.angle_beta   90.00
_cell.angle_gamma   90.00
#
_symmetry.space_group_name_H-M   'P 1'
#
loop_
_entity.id
_entity.type
_entity.pdbx_description
1 polymer ?
#
loop_
_entity_poly.entity_id
_entity_poly.type
_entity_poly.pdbx_seq_one_letter_code
_entity_poly.pdbx_strand_id
1 'polypeptide(L)'
;MDREDIILKLKEYISVKENRVVEKETPISNISFALMRDRLVGKGRILEENLNIPYYIIDVKSGFLNKNSAIVFIKWNIDKLEIYAYANEGLINQHTADEVVEYLVEKIINPV
;
A
#
# COMPACT_ATOMS: atom_id res chain seq x y z
N MET A 1 -14.88 -2.75 4.79
CA MET A 1 -14.02 -1.57 4.78
C MET A 1 -14.15 -0.90 3.44
N ASP A 2 -14.76 0.27 3.49
CA ASP A 2 -14.87 1.18 2.36
C ASP A 2 -13.67 2.14 2.32
N ARG A 3 -13.71 3.09 1.40
CA ARG A 3 -12.65 4.08 1.20
C ARG A 3 -12.45 4.98 2.42
N GLU A 4 -13.52 5.35 3.12
CA GLU A 4 -13.47 6.28 4.26
C GLU A 4 -12.76 5.62 5.44
N ASP A 5 -13.09 4.35 5.72
CA ASP A 5 -12.41 3.53 6.72
C ASP A 5 -10.90 3.45 6.44
N ILE A 6 -10.52 3.24 5.18
CA ILE A 6 -9.12 3.09 4.76
C ILE A 6 -8.36 4.41 4.94
N ILE A 7 -8.97 5.54 4.59
CA ILE A 7 -8.36 6.85 4.78
C ILE A 7 -8.19 7.18 6.25
N LEU A 8 -9.17 6.85 7.10
CA LEU A 8 -9.05 6.99 8.55
C LEU A 8 -7.88 6.17 9.07
N LYS A 9 -7.72 4.93 8.57
CA LYS A 9 -6.58 4.08 8.92
C LYS A 9 -5.24 4.67 8.50
N LEU A 10 -5.12 5.19 7.27
CA LEU A 10 -3.89 5.86 6.83
C LEU A 10 -3.55 7.08 7.72
N LYS A 11 -4.56 7.84 8.18
CA LYS A 11 -4.37 9.00 9.07
C LYS A 11 -3.76 8.65 10.44
N GLU A 12 -3.85 7.39 10.88
CA GLU A 12 -3.18 6.92 12.12
C GLU A 12 -1.65 6.96 11.98
N TYR A 13 -1.12 6.90 10.75
CA TYR A 13 0.31 6.79 10.47
C TYR A 13 0.91 8.04 9.82
N ILE A 14 0.10 8.84 9.11
CA ILE A 14 0.57 9.99 8.33
C ILE A 14 -0.50 11.07 8.18
N SER A 15 -0.12 12.33 8.02
CA SER A 15 -1.06 13.44 7.75
C SER A 15 -1.56 13.39 6.30
N VAL A 16 -2.66 12.65 6.09
CA VAL A 16 -3.26 12.41 4.77
C VAL A 16 -4.13 13.57 4.32
N LYS A 17 -3.95 14.01 3.06
CA LYS A 17 -4.93 14.79 2.31
C LYS A 17 -5.73 13.85 1.41
N GLU A 18 -7.02 13.70 1.69
CA GLU A 18 -7.87 12.66 1.10
C GLU A 18 -7.97 12.71 -0.43
N ASN A 19 -7.88 13.91 -1.01
CA ASN A 19 -7.92 14.15 -2.45
C ASN A 19 -6.61 13.81 -3.18
N ARG A 20 -5.61 13.30 -2.45
CA ARG A 20 -4.27 12.97 -2.95
C ARG A 20 -3.86 11.53 -2.63
N VAL A 21 -4.79 10.72 -2.15
CA VAL A 21 -4.54 9.29 -1.99
C VAL A 21 -4.53 8.67 -3.38
N VAL A 22 -3.45 7.96 -3.70
CA VAL A 22 -3.34 7.19 -4.94
C VAL A 22 -4.05 5.87 -4.72
N GLU A 23 -4.95 5.52 -5.64
CA GLU A 23 -5.80 4.33 -5.53
C GLU A 23 -5.57 3.45 -6.75
N LYS A 24 -5.33 2.17 -6.50
CA LYS A 24 -5.16 1.18 -7.57
C LYS A 24 -5.92 -0.09 -7.24
N GLU A 25 -6.65 -0.54 -8.23
CA GLU A 25 -7.36 -1.80 -8.21
C GLU A 25 -6.80 -2.70 -9.31
N THR A 26 -6.60 -3.97 -8.98
CA THR A 26 -6.08 -4.97 -9.92
C THR A 26 -6.73 -6.32 -9.66
N PRO A 27 -7.04 -7.10 -10.71
CA PRO A 27 -7.48 -8.47 -10.54
C PRO A 27 -6.32 -9.36 -10.07
N ILE A 28 -6.59 -10.28 -9.15
CA ILE A 28 -5.62 -11.28 -8.67
C ILE A 28 -6.27 -12.67 -8.64
N SER A 29 -5.44 -13.70 -8.63
CA SER A 29 -5.87 -15.03 -8.17
C SER A 29 -5.86 -15.08 -6.64
N ASN A 30 -6.61 -15.99 -6.03
CA ASN A 30 -6.64 -16.22 -4.59
C ASN A 30 -5.23 -16.25 -3.95
N ILE A 31 -4.84 -15.17 -3.26
CA ILE A 31 -3.57 -15.06 -2.52
C ILE A 31 -3.87 -15.27 -1.03
N SER A 32 -3.21 -16.26 -0.43
CA SER A 32 -3.29 -16.47 1.01
C SER A 32 -2.60 -15.34 1.78
N PHE A 33 -3.03 -15.13 3.03
CA PHE A 33 -2.42 -14.12 3.90
C PHE A 33 -0.91 -14.30 4.08
N ALA A 34 -0.47 -15.54 4.28
CA ALA A 34 0.95 -15.87 4.38
C ALA A 34 1.71 -15.54 3.08
N LEU A 35 1.15 -15.88 1.92
CA LEU A 35 1.78 -15.59 0.63
C LEU A 35 1.86 -14.08 0.37
N MET A 36 0.84 -13.32 0.76
CA MET A 36 0.88 -11.86 0.70
C MET A 36 2.01 -11.31 1.56
N ARG A 37 2.12 -11.77 2.82
CA ARG A 37 3.22 -11.38 3.72
C ARG A 37 4.57 -11.63 3.08
N ASP A 38 4.78 -12.84 2.55
CA ASP A 38 6.05 -13.23 1.96
C ASP A 38 6.43 -12.34 0.76
N ARG A 39 5.44 -11.88 -0.01
CA ARG A 39 5.64 -10.91 -1.12
C ARG A 39 5.98 -9.50 -0.63
N LEU A 40 5.50 -9.10 0.55
CA LEU A 40 5.76 -7.78 1.14
C LEU A 40 7.06 -7.72 1.96
N VAL A 41 7.55 -8.87 2.46
CA VAL A 41 8.82 -8.94 3.20
C VAL A 41 9.96 -8.35 2.37
N GLY A 42 10.70 -7.42 2.97
CA GLY A 42 11.82 -6.74 2.32
C GLY A 42 11.41 -5.64 1.32
N LYS A 43 10.11 -5.35 1.18
CA LYS A 43 9.60 -4.23 0.34
C LYS A 43 9.31 -2.97 1.15
N GLY A 44 9.14 -3.12 2.46
CA GLY A 44 8.87 -2.04 3.40
C GLY A 44 8.81 -2.59 4.82
N ARG A 45 8.43 -1.72 5.75
CA ARG A 45 8.12 -2.10 7.13
C ARG A 45 6.62 -2.31 7.27
N ILE A 46 6.21 -3.51 7.69
CA ILE A 46 4.82 -3.77 8.07
C ILE A 46 4.51 -2.99 9.36
N LEU A 47 3.46 -2.17 9.31
CA LEU A 47 2.97 -1.36 10.43
C LEU A 47 1.75 -2.00 11.07
N GLU A 48 0.85 -2.55 10.26
CA GLU A 48 -0.39 -3.19 10.70
C GLU A 48 -0.72 -4.39 9.81
N GLU A 49 -1.36 -5.39 10.39
CA GLU A 49 -1.87 -6.57 9.70
C GLU A 49 -3.20 -7.00 10.30
N ASN A 50 -4.13 -7.48 9.47
CA ASN A 50 -5.44 -7.95 9.93
C ASN A 50 -5.89 -9.19 9.15
N LEU A 51 -6.15 -10.28 9.86
CA LEU A 51 -6.53 -11.56 9.26
C LEU A 51 -8.05 -11.69 9.05
N ASN A 52 -8.86 -10.99 9.84
CA ASN A 52 -10.33 -11.07 9.75
C ASN A 52 -10.83 -10.35 8.50
N ILE A 53 -10.27 -9.17 8.24
CA ILE A 53 -10.42 -8.42 7.00
C ILE A 53 -9.02 -8.36 6.39
N PRO A 54 -8.68 -9.20 5.40
CA PRO A 54 -7.32 -9.32 4.89
C PRO A 54 -6.76 -7.98 4.39
N TYR A 55 -5.91 -7.36 5.20
CA TYR A 55 -5.13 -6.20 4.81
C TYR A 55 -3.77 -6.11 5.52
N TYR A 56 -2.89 -5.33 4.90
CA TYR A 56 -1.62 -4.85 5.44
C TYR A 56 -1.54 -3.33 5.34
N ILE A 57 -0.91 -2.70 6.32
CA ILE A 57 -0.41 -1.33 6.21
C ILE A 57 1.11 -1.39 6.26
N ILE A 58 1.77 -0.83 5.25
CA ILE A 58 3.22 -0.85 5.15
C ILE A 58 3.78 0.56 4.93
N ASP A 59 4.94 0.82 5.52
CA ASP A 59 5.80 1.97 5.20
C ASP A 59 6.84 1.54 4.17
N VAL A 60 6.76 2.11 2.98
CA VAL A 60 7.71 1.89 1.89
C VAL A 60 8.57 3.13 1.73
N LYS A 61 9.89 2.94 1.84
CA LYS A 61 10.85 3.99 1.52
C LYS A 61 11.03 4.08 0.01
N SER A 62 11.03 5.29 -0.52
CA SER A 62 11.17 5.57 -1.95
C SER A 62 11.90 6.91 -2.17
N GLY A 63 12.15 7.26 -3.45
CA GLY A 63 12.88 8.46 -3.85
C GLY A 63 14.42 8.39 -3.69
N PHE A 64 15.10 9.48 -4.04
CA PHE A 64 16.56 9.58 -4.01
C PHE A 64 17.10 9.39 -2.58
N LEU A 65 17.94 8.36 -2.38
CA LEU A 65 18.51 7.96 -1.09
C LEU A 65 17.50 7.40 -0.06
N ASN A 66 16.32 6.90 -0.46
CA ASN A 66 15.30 6.37 0.46
C ASN A 66 14.87 7.39 1.54
N LYS A 67 14.93 8.68 1.20
CA LYS A 67 14.61 9.77 2.13
C LYS A 67 13.11 9.99 2.27
N ASN A 68 12.33 9.45 1.35
CA ASN A 68 10.90 9.63 1.31
C ASN A 68 10.20 8.34 1.71
N SER A 69 9.03 8.49 2.31
CA SER A 69 8.23 7.38 2.81
C SER A 69 6.81 7.54 2.30
N ALA A 70 6.27 6.43 1.81
CA ALA A 70 4.87 6.27 1.47
C ALA A 70 4.25 5.25 2.41
N ILE A 71 3.10 5.62 3.00
CA ILE A 71 2.26 4.69 3.72
C ILE A 71 1.29 4.08 2.73
N VAL A 72 1.24 2.76 2.70
CA VAL A 72 0.44 2.00 1.75
C VAL A 72 -0.48 1.05 2.51
N PHE A 73 -1.78 1.16 2.22
CA PHE A 73 -2.80 0.21 2.63
C PHE A 73 -3.03 -0.78 1.49
N ILE A 74 -2.94 -2.07 1.80
CA ILE A 74 -3.06 -3.17 0.83
C ILE A 74 -4.15 -4.08 1.35
N LYS A 75 -5.27 -4.15 0.64
CA LYS A 75 -6.41 -5.02 0.96
C LYS A 75 -6.68 -5.92 -0.22
N TRP A 76 -7.05 -7.16 0.05
CA TRP A 76 -7.38 -8.09 -1.01
C TRP A 76 -8.46 -9.06 -0.58
N ASN A 77 -9.05 -9.70 -1.57
CA ASN A 77 -9.98 -10.81 -1.42
C ASN A 77 -9.57 -11.92 -2.40
N ILE A 78 -10.53 -12.78 -2.78
CA ILE A 78 -10.27 -13.92 -3.65
C ILE A 78 -9.91 -13.55 -5.10
N ASP A 79 -10.35 -12.38 -5.59
CA ASP A 79 -10.30 -12.00 -7.00
C ASP A 79 -9.70 -10.61 -7.26
N LYS A 80 -9.48 -9.82 -6.22
CA LYS A 80 -9.15 -8.40 -6.33
C LYS A 80 -8.17 -7.96 -5.25
N LEU A 81 -7.27 -7.07 -5.67
CA LEU A 81 -6.32 -6.34 -4.86
C LEU A 81 -6.67 -4.85 -4.96
N GLU A 82 -6.75 -4.20 -3.80
CA GLU A 82 -6.97 -2.77 -3.63
C GLU A 82 -5.78 -2.18 -2.88
N ILE A 83 -5.14 -1.19 -3.48
CA ILE A 83 -3.99 -0.49 -2.90
C ILE A 83 -4.32 1.00 -2.79
N TYR A 84 -4.07 1.56 -1.61
CA TYR A 84 -4.20 2.99 -1.33
C TYR A 84 -2.86 3.48 -0.78
N ALA A 85 -2.24 4.46 -1.44
CA ALA A 85 -0.94 4.98 -1.02
C ALA A 85 -0.96 6.49 -0.81
N TYR A 86 -0.12 6.94 0.13
CA TYR A 86 0.12 8.35 0.36
C TYR A 86 1.57 8.60 0.79
N ALA A 87 2.26 9.48 0.08
CA ALA A 87 3.63 9.89 0.39
C ALA A 87 3.66 11.18 1.23
N ASN A 88 4.56 11.26 2.22
CA ASN A 88 4.67 12.41 3.12
C ASN A 88 5.42 13.62 2.54
N GLU A 89 5.81 13.58 1.27
CA GLU A 89 6.53 14.70 0.68
C GLU A 89 5.57 15.84 0.36
N GLY A 90 6.06 17.08 0.50
CA GLY A 90 5.31 18.31 0.27
C GLY A 90 4.60 18.34 -1.09
N LEU A 91 3.81 19.41 -1.30
CA LEU A 91 2.75 19.61 -2.31
C LEU A 91 2.93 19.04 -3.75
N ILE A 92 4.11 18.58 -4.15
CA ILE A 92 4.62 18.42 -5.52
C ILE A 92 4.90 16.95 -5.94
N ASN A 93 5.14 15.98 -5.03
CA ASN A 93 5.62 14.63 -5.43
C ASN A 93 4.67 13.45 -5.12
N GLN A 94 3.43 13.46 -5.65
CA GLN A 94 2.60 12.24 -5.68
C GLN A 94 3.17 11.15 -6.59
N HIS A 95 4.09 11.50 -7.50
CA HIS A 95 4.88 10.55 -8.28
C HIS A 95 5.55 9.47 -7.41
N THR A 96 6.00 9.83 -6.21
CA THR A 96 6.58 8.88 -5.24
C THR A 96 5.55 7.83 -4.79
N ALA A 97 4.28 8.21 -4.60
CA ALA A 97 3.21 7.28 -4.24
C ALA A 97 2.80 6.40 -5.43
N ASP A 98 2.70 6.99 -6.63
CA ASP A 98 2.42 6.24 -7.86
C ASP A 98 3.49 5.17 -8.13
N GLU A 99 4.77 5.52 -8.08
CA GLU A 99 5.89 4.59 -8.27
C GLU A 99 5.86 3.44 -7.25
N VAL A 100 5.55 3.75 -5.99
CA VAL A 100 5.44 2.73 -4.93
C VAL A 100 4.26 1.81 -5.19
N VAL A 101 3.11 2.35 -5.61
CA VAL A 101 1.93 1.54 -5.95
C VAL A 101 2.25 0.62 -7.12
N GLU A 102 2.82 1.13 -8.21
CA GLU A 102 3.19 0.31 -9.38
C GLU A 102 4.20 -0.78 -9.01
N TYR A 103 5.23 -0.43 -8.24
CA TYR A 103 6.22 -1.39 -7.75
C TYR A 103 5.57 -2.50 -6.90
N LEU A 104 4.69 -2.14 -5.96
CA LEU A 104 4.02 -3.13 -5.12
C LEU A 104 3.07 -4.00 -5.92
N VAL A 105 2.30 -3.43 -6.85
CA VAL A 105 1.44 -4.20 -7.76
C VAL A 105 2.26 -5.22 -8.54
N GLU A 106 3.39 -4.80 -9.13
CA GLU A 106 4.26 -5.69 -9.89
C GLU A 106 4.77 -6.85 -9.03
N LYS A 107 5.27 -6.56 -7.81
CA LYS A 107 5.81 -7.58 -6.91
C LYS A 107 4.75 -8.48 -6.29
N ILE A 108 3.54 -7.97 -6.12
CA ILE A 108 2.42 -8.77 -5.64
C ILE A 108 1.90 -9.67 -6.76
N ILE A 109 1.74 -9.21 -8.00
CA ILE A 109 1.20 -10.06 -9.08
C ILE A 109 2.25 -11.03 -9.62
N ASN A 110 3.47 -10.57 -9.85
CA ASN A 110 4.54 -11.32 -10.50
C ASN A 110 5.71 -11.53 -9.51
N PRO A 111 5.58 -12.44 -8.53
CA PRO A 111 6.71 -12.78 -7.67
C PRO A 111 7.79 -13.46 -8.52
N VAL A 112 8.98 -12.85 -8.56
CA VAL A 112 10.20 -13.45 -9.13
C VAL A 112 10.67 -14.59 -8.23
#